data_AF-A0A4P9YS27-F1
#
_entry.id   AF-A0A4P9YS27-F1
#
_cell.length_a   1.000
_cell.length_b   1.000
_cell.length_c   1.000
_cell.angle_alpha   90.00
_cell.angle_beta   90.00
_cell.angle_gamma   90.00
#
_symmetry.space_group_name_H-M   'P 1'
#
loop_
_entity.id
_entity.type
_entity.pdbx_description
1 polymer ?
#
loop_
_entity_poly.entity_id
_entity_poly.type
_entity_poly.pdbx_seq_one_letter_code
_entity_poly.pdbx_strand_id
1 'polypeptide(L)'
;MSKYDQWIILFFSCFIVFGSYYCYDIPASLNKPIHKYMNTTYDEHQYQLNLLYSVYSFPNTILPLIGGILVDKYGTTTTLIVFGILVVFGHFIFSIGLTLKSFPTMLLGRFVFGLGGETLEVSQTSIVSEYF
;
A
#
# COMPACT_ATOMS: atom_id res chain seq x y z
N MET A 1 19.37 17.30 16.84
CA MET A 1 19.03 17.17 15.42
C MET A 1 19.03 18.56 14.81
N SER A 2 19.70 18.75 13.67
CA SER A 2 19.71 20.04 12.99
C SER A 2 18.32 20.33 12.40
N LYS A 3 17.90 21.59 12.31
CA LYS A 3 16.66 21.97 11.62
C LYS A 3 16.61 21.44 10.18
N TYR A 4 17.77 21.32 9.53
CA TYR A 4 17.89 20.76 8.19
C TYR A 4 17.55 19.25 8.15
N ASP A 5 17.91 18.48 9.18
CA ASP A 5 17.63 17.04 9.24
C ASP A 5 16.12 16.76 9.35
N GLN A 6 15.40 17.59 10.11
CA GLN A 6 13.95 17.51 10.26
C GLN A 6 13.24 17.71 8.90
N TRP A 7 13.63 18.73 8.13
CA TRP A 7 13.06 18.97 6.80
C TRP A 7 13.33 17.84 5.80
N ILE A 8 14.50 17.19 5.89
CA ILE A 8 14.83 16.03 5.04
C ILE A 8 13.91 14.85 5.39
N ILE A 9 13.72 14.55 6.68
CA ILE A 9 12.81 13.48 7.12
C ILE A 9 11.39 13.77 6.66
N LEU A 10 10.92 15.02 6.80
CA LEU A 10 9.60 15.41 6.33
C LEU A 10 9.42 15.17 4.83
N PHE A 11 10.41 15.57 4.02
CA PHE A 11 10.38 15.35 2.57
C PHE A 11 10.24 13.87 2.21
N PHE A 12 11.04 12.99 2.84
CA PHE A 12 10.94 11.55 2.62
C PHE A 12 9.63 10.96 3.12
N SER A 13 9.15 11.40 4.28
CA SER A 13 7.86 10.98 4.84
C SER A 13 6.70 11.35 3.92
N CYS A 14 6.70 12.55 3.32
CA CYS A 14 5.71 12.93 2.32
C CYS A 14 5.82 12.08 1.04
N PHE A 15 7.04 11.78 0.59
CA PHE A 15 7.28 10.98 -0.61
C PHE A 15 6.77 9.53 -0.45
N ILE A 16 6.95 8.94 0.73
CA ILE A 16 6.45 7.61 1.06
C ILE A 16 4.92 7.57 0.99
N VAL A 17 4.26 8.54 1.61
CA VAL A 17 2.78 8.66 1.59
C VAL A 17 2.28 8.84 0.16
N PHE A 18 2.90 9.74 -0.60
CA PHE A 18 2.59 9.94 -2.01
C PHE A 18 2.70 8.64 -2.82
N GLY A 19 3.78 7.87 -2.65
CA GLY A 19 3.99 6.60 -3.33
C GLY A 19 2.94 5.54 -2.95
N SER A 20 2.58 5.46 -1.67
CA SER A 20 1.55 4.52 -1.18
C SER A 20 0.19 4.81 -1.81
N TYR A 21 -0.28 6.07 -1.74
CA TYR A 21 -1.54 6.49 -2.34
C TYR A 21 -1.56 6.31 -3.86
N TYR A 22 -0.45 6.62 -4.53
CA TYR A 22 -0.32 6.39 -5.97
C TYR A 22 -0.53 4.91 -6.31
N CYS A 23 0.10 3.99 -5.57
CA CYS A 23 -0.07 2.55 -5.78
C CYS A 23 -1.48 2.05 -5.47
N TYR A 24 -2.14 2.67 -4.48
CA TYR A 24 -3.50 2.36 -4.09
C TYR A 24 -4.49 2.68 -5.21
N ASP A 25 -4.41 3.88 -5.82
CA ASP A 25 -5.40 4.41 -6.78
C ASP A 25 -5.18 4.01 -8.25
N ILE A 26 -4.03 3.42 -8.59
CA ILE A 26 -3.73 2.96 -9.97
C ILE A 26 -4.86 2.10 -10.57
N PRO A 27 -5.43 1.07 -9.91
CA PRO A 27 -6.43 0.20 -10.54
C PRO A 27 -7.73 0.93 -10.87
N ALA A 28 -8.15 1.90 -10.06
CA ALA A 28 -9.31 2.73 -10.35
C ALA A 28 -9.01 3.67 -11.53
N SER A 29 -7.84 4.30 -11.52
CA SER A 29 -7.40 5.21 -12.59
C SER A 29 -7.26 4.49 -13.94
N LEU A 30 -6.74 3.26 -13.92
CA LEU A 30 -6.55 2.41 -15.09
C LEU A 30 -7.72 1.44 -15.33
N ASN A 31 -8.90 1.70 -14.76
CA ASN A 31 -10.05 0.81 -14.90
C ASN A 31 -10.38 0.48 -16.38
N LYS A 32 -10.54 1.52 -17.22
CA LYS A 32 -10.82 1.36 -18.66
C LYS A 32 -9.72 0.61 -19.43
N PRO A 33 -8.43 0.97 -19.32
CA PRO A 33 -7.37 0.23 -20.01
C PRO A 33 -7.19 -1.20 -19.49
N ILE A 34 -7.33 -1.46 -18.18
CA ILE A 34 -7.26 -2.83 -17.64
C ILE A 34 -8.42 -3.67 -18.16
N HIS A 35 -9.64 -3.13 -18.21
CA HIS A 35 -10.80 -3.80 -18.80
C HIS A 35 -10.52 -4.22 -20.25
N LYS A 36 -10.03 -3.27 -21.06
CA LYS A 36 -9.66 -3.54 -22.46
C LYS A 36 -8.52 -4.55 -22.59
N TYR A 37 -7.59 -4.58 -21.64
CA TYR A 37 -6.45 -5.49 -21.66
C TYR A 37 -6.81 -6.93 -21.25
N MET A 38 -7.71 -7.06 -20.29
CA MET A 38 -8.19 -8.35 -19.76
C MET A 38 -9.26 -8.99 -20.66
N ASN A 39 -9.93 -8.22 -21.53
CA ASN A 39 -11.00 -8.69 -22.42
C ASN A 39 -12.11 -9.47 -21.68
N THR A 40 -12.46 -9.01 -20.49
CA THR A 40 -13.53 -9.57 -19.66
C THR A 40 -14.86 -8.88 -19.90
N THR A 41 -15.96 -9.46 -19.41
CA THR A 41 -17.27 -8.81 -19.45
C THR A 41 -17.28 -7.62 -18.50
N TYR A 42 -18.06 -6.57 -18.80
CA TYR A 42 -18.15 -5.37 -17.96
C TYR A 42 -18.50 -5.71 -16.50
N ASP A 43 -19.50 -6.57 -16.29
CA ASP A 43 -19.94 -6.97 -14.95
C ASP A 43 -18.87 -7.75 -14.18
N GLU A 44 -18.16 -8.66 -14.85
CA GLU A 44 -17.07 -9.44 -14.26
C GLU A 44 -15.90 -8.54 -13.88
N HIS A 45 -15.57 -7.54 -14.70
CA HIS A 45 -14.49 -6.60 -14.44
C HIS A 45 -14.80 -5.67 -13.26
N GLN A 46 -16.03 -5.17 -13.16
CA GLN A 46 -16.46 -4.39 -11.99
C GLN A 46 -16.38 -5.22 -10.71
N TYR A 47 -16.81 -6.48 -10.76
CA TYR A 47 -16.68 -7.39 -9.62
C TYR A 47 -15.21 -7.61 -9.22
N GLN A 48 -14.34 -7.89 -10.20
CA GLN A 48 -12.90 -8.08 -9.98
C GLN A 48 -12.24 -6.84 -9.36
N LEU A 49 -12.56 -5.64 -9.85
CA LEU A 49 -12.07 -4.39 -9.28
C LEU A 49 -12.51 -4.20 -7.84
N ASN A 50 -13.81 -4.38 -7.55
CA ASN A 50 -14.33 -4.27 -6.19
C ASN A 50 -13.68 -5.29 -5.25
N LEU A 51 -13.39 -6.49 -5.74
CA LEU A 51 -12.72 -7.52 -4.96
C LEU A 51 -11.27 -7.12 -4.62
N LEU A 52 -10.54 -6.49 -5.55
CA LEU A 52 -9.17 -6.00 -5.30
C LEU A 52 -9.15 -4.94 -4.17
N TYR A 53 -10.14 -4.04 -4.12
CA TYR A 53 -10.27 -3.08 -3.03
C TYR A 53 -10.73 -3.74 -1.72
N SER A 54 -11.68 -4.68 -1.80
CA SER A 54 -12.18 -5.39 -0.61
C SER A 54 -11.08 -6.20 0.07
N VAL A 55 -10.23 -6.89 -0.71
CA VAL A 55 -9.10 -7.67 -0.19
C VAL A 55 -8.00 -6.79 0.37
N TYR A 56 -7.85 -5.55 -0.11
CA TYR A 56 -7.00 -4.56 0.54
C TYR A 56 -7.59 -4.11 1.89
N SER A 57 -8.87 -3.73 1.95
CA SER A 57 -9.49 -3.17 3.16
C SER A 57 -9.74 -4.19 4.27
N PHE A 58 -9.94 -5.46 3.94
CA PHE A 58 -10.22 -6.53 4.91
C PHE A 58 -9.11 -6.70 5.98
N PRO A 59 -7.83 -6.96 5.62
CA PRO A 59 -6.75 -7.04 6.61
C PRO A 59 -6.58 -5.73 7.37
N ASN A 60 -6.76 -4.61 6.68
CA ASN A 60 -6.59 -3.25 7.20
C ASN A 60 -7.61 -2.83 8.26
N THR A 61 -8.66 -3.62 8.51
CA THR A 61 -9.58 -3.37 9.63
C THR A 61 -8.94 -3.67 10.99
N ILE A 62 -7.98 -4.61 11.05
CA ILE A 62 -7.38 -5.10 12.30
C ILE A 62 -5.87 -4.80 12.33
N LEU A 63 -5.21 -4.84 11.17
CA LEU A 63 -3.76 -4.70 11.11
C LEU A 63 -3.21 -3.39 11.66
N PRO A 64 -3.84 -2.21 11.51
CA PRO A 64 -3.33 -0.98 12.10
C PRO A 64 -3.21 -1.05 13.62
N LEU A 65 -4.08 -1.81 14.29
CA LEU A 65 -4.01 -2.05 15.73
C LEU A 65 -2.73 -2.82 16.10
N ILE A 66 -2.45 -3.89 15.34
CA ILE A 66 -1.24 -4.71 15.53
C ILE A 66 -0.01 -3.91 15.13
N GLY A 67 -0.13 -3.11 14.08
CA GLY A 67 0.87 -2.21 13.54
C GLY A 67 1.33 -1.18 14.56
N GLY A 68 0.41 -0.55 15.28
CA GLY A 68 0.73 0.36 16.39
C GLY A 68 1.56 -0.32 17.48
N ILE A 69 1.16 -1.53 17.90
CA ILE A 69 1.92 -2.31 18.90
C ILE A 69 3.33 -2.66 18.39
N LEU A 70 3.47 -2.97 17.09
CA LEU A 70 4.77 -3.23 16.47
C LEU A 70 5.65 -1.98 16.43
N VAL A 71 5.08 -0.82 16.11
CA VAL A 71 5.76 0.49 16.15
C VAL A 71 6.30 0.78 17.55
N ASP A 72 5.47 0.61 18.58
CA ASP A 72 5.85 0.87 19.97
C ASP A 72 6.98 -0.08 20.44
N LYS A 73 6.99 -1.32 19.97
CA LYS A 73 7.95 -2.35 20.41
C LYS A 73 9.29 -2.31 19.65
N TYR A 74 9.25 -2.12 18.34
CA TYR A 74 10.43 -2.23 17.46
C TYR A 74 10.95 -0.88 16.96
N GLY A 75 10.27 0.21 17.30
CA GLY A 75 10.59 1.56 16.90
C GLY A 75 9.99 1.94 15.55
N THR A 76 9.75 3.24 15.37
CA THR A 76 9.10 3.84 14.20
C THR A 76 9.89 3.59 12.90
N THR A 77 11.19 3.81 12.91
CA THR A 77 12.05 3.71 11.71
C THR A 77 12.13 2.29 11.16
N THR A 78 12.39 1.28 12.00
CA THR A 78 12.50 -0.11 11.55
C THR A 78 11.16 -0.61 11.01
N THR A 79 10.08 -0.26 11.71
CA THR A 79 8.72 -0.67 11.34
C THR A 79 8.32 -0.07 9.99
N LEU A 80 8.60 1.22 9.78
CA LEU A 80 8.39 1.89 8.50
C LEU A 80 9.13 1.20 7.34
N ILE A 81 10.41 0.84 7.52
CA ILE A 81 11.21 0.20 6.46
C ILE A 81 10.65 -1.19 6.12
N VAL A 82 10.32 -2.00 7.14
CA VAL A 82 9.78 -3.35 6.94
C VAL A 82 8.45 -3.31 6.20
N PHE A 83 7.53 -2.45 6.62
CA PHE A 83 6.24 -2.30 5.94
C PHE A 83 6.38 -1.64 4.57
N GLY A 84 7.33 -0.72 4.38
CA GLY A 84 7.66 -0.15 3.07
C GLY A 84 8.11 -1.22 2.07
N ILE A 85 8.98 -2.14 2.48
CA ILE A 85 9.39 -3.27 1.64
C ILE A 85 8.18 -4.17 1.31
N LEU A 86 7.30 -4.41 2.27
CA LEU A 86 6.09 -5.22 2.07
C LEU A 86 5.13 -4.57 1.04
N VAL A 87 4.95 -3.25 1.11
CA VAL A 87 4.13 -2.47 0.17
C VAL A 87 4.73 -2.53 -1.24
N VAL A 88 6.04 -2.30 -1.38
CA VAL A 88 6.73 -2.40 -2.68
C VAL A 88 6.63 -3.81 -3.25
N PHE A 89 6.81 -4.84 -2.42
CA PHE A 89 6.72 -6.23 -2.83
C PHE A 89 5.29 -6.63 -3.25
N GLY A 90 4.27 -6.20 -2.51
CA GLY A 90 2.87 -6.41 -2.87
C GLY A 90 2.50 -5.75 -4.19
N HIS A 91 2.97 -4.52 -4.42
CA HIS A 91 2.75 -3.83 -5.70
C HIS A 91 3.49 -4.51 -6.86
N PHE A 92 4.69 -5.03 -6.62
CA PHE A 92 5.44 -5.81 -7.60
C PHE A 92 4.69 -7.08 -8.03
N ILE A 93 4.14 -7.84 -7.07
CA ILE A 93 3.30 -9.02 -7.36
C ILE A 93 2.06 -8.61 -8.15
N PHE A 94 1.41 -7.50 -7.79
CA PHE A 94 0.25 -6.99 -8.53
C PHE A 94 0.60 -6.68 -10.00
N SER A 95 1.74 -6.03 -10.24
CA SER A 95 2.23 -5.70 -11.58
C SER A 95 2.53 -6.95 -12.42
N ILE A 96 3.15 -7.97 -11.81
CA ILE A 96 3.34 -9.29 -12.44
C ILE A 96 2.00 -9.94 -12.75
N GLY A 97 1.06 -9.94 -11.81
CA GLY A 97 -0.28 -10.50 -11.99
C GLY A 97 -1.01 -9.86 -13.17
N LEU A 98 -0.90 -8.54 -13.32
CA LEU A 98 -1.47 -7.81 -14.46
C LEU A 98 -0.82 -8.22 -15.78
N THR A 99 0.51 -8.33 -15.83
CA THR A 99 1.26 -8.74 -17.02
C THR A 99 0.92 -10.17 -17.46
N LEU A 100 0.71 -11.08 -16.49
CA LEU A 100 0.31 -12.46 -16.74
C LEU A 100 -1.21 -12.62 -16.98
N LYS A 101 -2.00 -11.54 -16.91
CA LYS A 101 -3.47 -11.56 -16.94
C LYS A 101 -4.08 -12.53 -15.92
N SER A 102 -3.41 -12.72 -14.79
CA SER A 102 -3.80 -13.66 -13.73
C SER A 102 -4.46 -12.90 -12.59
N PHE A 103 -5.80 -12.95 -12.55
CA PHE A 103 -6.57 -12.32 -11.47
C PHE A 103 -6.21 -12.82 -10.06
N PRO A 104 -6.01 -14.14 -9.81
CA PRO A 104 -5.60 -14.62 -8.48
C PRO A 104 -4.25 -14.04 -8.03
N THR A 105 -3.30 -13.86 -8.96
CA THR A 105 -2.00 -13.26 -8.66
C THR A 105 -2.14 -11.77 -8.34
N MET A 106 -3.01 -11.05 -9.05
CA MET A 106 -3.34 -9.66 -8.72
C MET A 106 -3.97 -9.54 -7.33
N LEU A 107 -4.86 -10.48 -6.97
CA LEU A 107 -5.51 -10.53 -5.67
C LEU A 107 -4.49 -10.76 -4.53
N LEU A 108 -3.55 -11.69 -4.72
CA LEU A 108 -2.45 -11.92 -3.78
C LEU A 108 -1.58 -10.67 -3.63
N GLY A 109 -1.24 -10.00 -4.73
CA GLY A 109 -0.50 -8.75 -4.68
C GLY A 109 -1.21 -7.67 -3.86
N ARG A 110 -2.53 -7.52 -4.05
CA ARG A 110 -3.37 -6.58 -3.28
C ARG A 110 -3.48 -6.95 -1.81
N PHE A 111 -3.58 -8.23 -1.50
CA PHE A 111 -3.57 -8.71 -0.11
C PHE A 111 -2.25 -8.35 0.58
N VAL A 112 -1.10 -8.68 -0.03
CA VAL A 112 0.23 -8.38 0.52
C VAL A 112 0.46 -6.87 0.63
N PHE A 113 0.05 -6.10 -0.37
CA PHE A 113 0.09 -4.63 -0.33
C PHE A 113 -0.76 -4.09 0.83
N GLY A 114 -1.97 -4.64 1.02
CA GLY A 114 -2.87 -4.31 2.13
C GLY A 114 -2.22 -4.57 3.49
N LEU A 115 -1.48 -5.66 3.66
CA LEU A 115 -0.84 -5.97 4.94
C LEU A 115 0.14 -4.88 5.41
N GLY A 116 0.75 -4.14 4.48
CA GLY A 116 1.71 -3.08 4.80
C GLY A 116 1.18 -1.66 4.69
N GLY A 117 0.15 -1.42 3.88
CA GLY A 117 -0.30 -0.08 3.48
C GLY A 117 -0.67 0.82 4.66
N GLU A 118 -1.66 0.41 5.46
CA GLU A 118 -2.15 1.25 6.57
C GLU A 118 -1.16 1.33 7.72
N THR A 119 -0.44 0.24 8.01
CA THR A 119 0.55 0.25 9.08
C THR A 119 1.73 1.17 8.78
N LEU A 120 2.09 1.30 7.50
CA LEU A 120 3.08 2.27 7.03
C LEU A 120 2.60 3.70 7.26
N GLU A 121 1.32 3.99 7.03
CA GLU A 121 0.74 5.32 7.28
C GLU A 121 0.69 5.68 8.77
N VAL A 122 0.35 4.71 9.63
CA VAL A 122 0.45 4.86 11.09
C VAL A 122 1.88 5.17 11.51
N SER A 123 2.85 4.39 11.02
CA SER A 123 4.27 4.58 11.33
C SER A 123 4.79 5.94 10.87
N GLN A 124 4.36 6.40 9.69
CA GLN A 124 4.73 7.71 9.16
C GLN A 124 4.14 8.85 10.00
N THR A 125 2.89 8.73 10.42
CA THR A 125 2.22 9.73 11.26
C THR A 125 2.92 9.86 12.61
N SER A 126 3.32 8.73 13.21
CA SER A 126 4.11 8.70 14.45
C SER A 126 5.44 9.43 14.28
N ILE A 127 6.19 9.17 13.19
CA ILE A 127 7.46 9.86 12.89
C ILE A 127 7.24 11.37 12.78
N VAL A 128 6.23 11.81 12.03
CA VAL A 128 5.96 13.23 11.88
C VAL A 128 5.66 13.87 13.25
N SER A 129 4.85 13.21 14.09
CA SER A 129 4.53 13.71 15.44
C SER A 129 5.69 13.72 16.43
N GLU A 130 6.69 12.86 16.23
CA GLU A 130 7.88 12.79 17.09
C GLU A 130 8.88 13.91 16.75
N TYR A 131 9.00 14.24 15.46
CA TYR A 131 10.02 15.18 14.97
C TYR A 131 9.52 16.61 14.74
N PHE A 132 8.20 16.86 14.73
CA PHE A 132 7.57 18.17 14.48
C PHE A 132 6.37 18.43 15.40
#